data_AF-A0A1E7FBA1-F1
#
_entry.id   AF-A0A1E7FBA1-F1
#
_cell.length_a   1.000
_cell.length_b   1.000
_cell.length_c   1.000
_cell.angle_alpha   90.00
_cell.angle_beta   90.00
_cell.angle_gamma   90.00
#
_symmetry.space_group_name_H-M   'P 1'
#
loop_
_entity.id
_entity.type
_entity.pdbx_description
1 polymer ?
#
loop_
_entity_poly.entity_id
_entity_poly.type
_entity_poly.pdbx_seq_one_letter_code
_entity_poly.pdbx_strand_id
1 'polypeptide(L)'
;MVEGPDTNSPSYDRRQILRDAGTIPELLQTFELSYESQHLDNAYVFGRRYCTFCVDGIAKHDYYRAKTFESRRNQSNKRVDDVLIKLERIKELMDAEEVERKQKMLALIARQKEEQIKKQRELEEKRIDDLQKRIEKQKISSVGVSSISLEESALAKLQRLSQPQGVHQMPKHHLPAEPDGHLLSQISSDSSTNDLLPPPLLPPSNDGKENQNKKNFHPPSYNSILKSSSYFGPSMGNSSTSTTISTTELKQPSAPSYDQVINQTKKKQQLPIRQHITHIKAKHRKYQQEGKIQISPLRTYQGRVSGSTNGCTVISACVVSNHMESHGGISAAQIQSIIDSDCVPLLSAIRKKLDLGFASLIIPSDVHDYMVDHKLLYQHKFAGVAGGNITNPTHLGDLINLLQGEPGKTTQYKSGATIFFREHVISIVKYPKNANDAVYDMIDSLPTCNGRGSRTRCHSLDALKVHLENYSACKFSDSNVKYIEHNRWDDAMADFDPRVFQSFVWTDLPKPKP
;
A
#
# COMPACT_ATOMS: atom_id res chain seq x y z
N MET A 1 31.87 46.92 30.32
CA MET A 1 30.50 46.38 30.25
C MET A 1 30.63 44.97 29.72
N VAL A 2 30.34 43.98 30.56
CA VAL A 2 30.44 42.54 30.25
C VAL A 2 29.04 42.10 29.84
N GLU A 3 28.86 41.73 28.58
CA GLU A 3 27.59 41.19 28.09
C GLU A 3 27.45 39.73 28.57
N GLY A 4 26.34 39.45 29.25
CA GLY A 4 26.00 38.12 29.76
C GLY A 4 25.43 37.19 28.68
N PRO A 5 25.36 35.88 28.94
CA PRO A 5 24.91 34.91 27.94
C PRO A 5 23.38 34.89 27.83
N ASP A 6 22.90 35.03 26.59
CA ASP A 6 21.49 34.89 26.20
C ASP A 6 20.97 33.47 26.48
N THR A 7 20.10 33.34 27.48
CA THR A 7 19.32 32.14 27.76
C THR A 7 18.02 32.13 26.96
N ASN A 8 18.08 31.80 25.68
CA ASN A 8 16.90 31.49 24.86
C ASN A 8 16.98 30.06 24.33
N SER A 9 16.71 29.10 25.22
CA SER A 9 16.39 27.72 24.84
C SER A 9 14.87 27.61 24.71
N PRO A 10 14.33 26.98 23.65
CA PRO A 10 12.89 26.90 23.43
C PRO A 10 12.24 26.11 24.57
N SER A 11 11.41 26.78 25.38
CA SER A 11 10.72 26.13 26.49
C SER A 11 9.69 25.15 25.94
N TYR A 12 10.02 23.86 25.97
CA TYR A 12 9.07 22.78 25.75
C TYR A 12 7.98 22.83 26.83
N ASP A 13 6.72 22.82 26.42
CA ASP A 13 5.56 22.94 27.29
C ASP A 13 5.53 21.80 28.32
N ARG A 14 5.61 22.16 29.61
CA ARG A 14 5.54 21.29 30.78
C ARG A 14 4.29 20.38 30.76
N ARG A 15 3.24 20.75 30.04
CA ARG A 15 2.00 19.97 29.86
C ARG A 15 2.17 18.78 28.89
N GLN A 16 3.07 18.87 27.91
CA GLN A 16 3.36 17.76 26.99
C GLN A 16 4.11 16.63 27.71
N ILE A 17 5.09 16.99 28.53
CA ILE A 17 5.85 16.04 29.37
C ILE A 17 4.93 15.29 30.34
N LEU A 18 3.90 15.95 30.88
CA LEU A 18 2.93 15.32 31.78
C LEU A 18 1.93 14.40 31.05
N ARG A 19 1.60 14.67 29.78
CA ARG A 19 0.77 13.78 28.96
C ARG A 19 1.54 12.56 28.45
N ASP A 20 2.76 12.77 27.98
CA ASP A 20 3.66 11.70 27.55
C ASP A 20 4.11 10.82 28.74
N ALA A 21 4.21 11.40 29.95
CA ALA A 21 4.42 10.63 31.18
C ALA A 21 3.21 9.76 31.59
N GLY A 22 2.00 10.06 31.09
CA GLY A 22 0.79 9.25 31.31
C GLY A 22 0.71 8.02 30.41
N THR A 23 1.23 8.11 29.18
CA THR A 23 1.16 7.03 28.18
C THR A 23 2.28 5.99 28.30
N ILE A 24 3.44 6.34 28.86
CA ILE A 24 4.56 5.38 29.04
C ILE A 24 4.21 4.24 30.03
N PRO A 25 3.61 4.51 31.20
CA PRO A 25 3.19 3.44 32.11
C PRO A 25 2.12 2.53 31.49
N GLU A 26 1.17 3.10 30.75
CA GLU A 26 0.13 2.33 30.04
C GLU A 26 0.73 1.46 28.94
N LEU A 27 1.70 1.98 28.17
CA LEU A 27 2.44 1.20 27.16
C LEU A 27 3.20 0.04 27.79
N LEU A 28 3.90 0.27 28.91
CA LEU A 28 4.61 -0.78 29.63
C LEU A 28 3.65 -1.84 30.18
N GLN A 29 2.53 -1.41 30.77
CA GLN A 29 1.52 -2.32 31.29
C GLN A 29 0.89 -3.17 30.17
N THR A 30 0.58 -2.55 29.03
CA THR A 30 0.01 -3.24 27.87
C THR A 30 1.01 -4.23 27.27
N PHE A 31 2.29 -3.88 27.25
CA PHE A 31 3.38 -4.77 26.90
C PHE A 31 3.42 -6.00 27.83
N GLU A 32 3.44 -5.78 29.15
CA GLU A 32 3.51 -6.88 30.12
C GLU A 32 2.29 -7.79 30.03
N LEU A 33 1.08 -7.23 29.92
CA LEU A 33 -0.14 -8.01 29.75
C LEU A 33 -0.10 -8.86 28.47
N SER A 34 0.38 -8.28 27.36
CA SER A 34 0.50 -8.99 26.08
C SER A 34 1.56 -10.09 26.14
N TYR A 35 2.67 -9.84 26.82
CA TYR A 35 3.75 -10.81 27.03
C TYR A 35 3.29 -12.00 27.89
N GLU A 36 2.63 -11.73 29.01
CA GLU A 36 2.08 -12.75 29.91
C GLU A 36 0.98 -13.58 29.24
N SER A 37 0.14 -12.93 28.41
CA SER A 37 -0.92 -13.60 27.64
C SER A 37 -0.40 -14.35 26.41
N GLN A 38 0.92 -14.39 26.19
CA GLN A 38 1.57 -14.99 25.02
C GLN A 38 1.07 -14.45 23.67
N HIS A 39 0.57 -13.20 23.63
CA HIS A 39 0.26 -12.50 22.40
C HIS A 39 1.55 -11.90 21.83
N LEU A 40 2.41 -12.77 21.28
CA LEU A 40 3.79 -12.45 20.91
C LEU A 40 3.90 -11.24 19.97
N ASP A 41 3.05 -11.13 18.95
CA ASP A 41 3.04 -10.00 18.01
C ASP A 41 2.77 -8.66 18.73
N ASN A 42 1.73 -8.62 19.57
CA ASN A 42 1.36 -7.42 20.33
C ASN A 42 2.44 -7.07 21.35
N ALA A 43 2.97 -8.07 22.06
CA ALA A 43 4.07 -7.88 22.99
C ALA A 43 5.31 -7.31 22.28
N TYR A 44 5.64 -7.81 21.08
CA TYR A 44 6.74 -7.28 20.29
C TYR A 44 6.52 -5.81 19.91
N VAL A 45 5.32 -5.48 19.39
CA VAL A 45 4.99 -4.12 18.96
C VAL A 45 5.00 -3.13 20.13
N PHE A 46 4.34 -3.45 21.24
CA PHE A 46 4.29 -2.57 22.40
C PHE A 46 5.65 -2.41 23.07
N GLY A 47 6.42 -3.50 23.18
CA GLY A 47 7.78 -3.46 23.71
C GLY A 47 8.69 -2.58 22.87
N ARG A 48 8.67 -2.74 21.53
CA ARG A 48 9.46 -1.90 20.61
C ARG A 48 9.06 -0.43 20.71
N ARG A 49 7.76 -0.12 20.74
CA ARG A 49 7.25 1.25 20.92
C ARG A 49 7.72 1.85 22.25
N TYR A 50 7.64 1.09 23.34
CA TYR A 50 8.14 1.53 24.65
C TYR A 50 9.65 1.86 24.62
N CYS A 51 10.48 0.97 24.05
CA CYS A 51 11.91 1.19 23.92
C CYS A 51 12.23 2.42 23.07
N THR A 52 11.62 2.56 21.88
CA THR A 52 11.79 3.73 21.02
C THR A 52 11.40 5.01 21.74
N PHE A 53 10.30 5.01 22.49
CA PHE A 53 9.88 6.20 23.23
C PHE A 53 10.90 6.60 24.31
N CYS A 54 11.36 5.63 25.10
CA CYS A 54 12.32 5.88 26.18
C CYS A 54 13.72 6.26 25.67
N VAL A 55 14.20 5.60 24.62
CA VAL A 55 15.56 5.78 24.08
C VAL A 55 15.63 6.93 23.09
N ASP A 56 14.70 7.01 22.14
CA ASP A 56 14.78 7.99 21.04
C ASP A 56 13.96 9.24 21.29
N GLY A 57 12.92 9.16 22.13
CA GLY A 57 12.07 10.28 22.51
C GLY A 57 12.65 11.04 23.70
N ILE A 58 12.57 10.43 24.88
CA ILE A 58 12.86 11.11 26.16
C ILE A 58 14.34 11.50 26.30
N ALA A 59 15.26 10.65 25.85
CA ALA A 59 16.70 10.88 26.04
C ALA A 59 17.25 12.11 25.30
N LYS A 60 16.48 12.64 24.33
CA LYS A 60 16.84 13.86 23.59
C LYS A 60 16.53 15.15 24.34
N HIS A 61 15.76 15.09 25.43
CA HIS A 61 15.40 16.29 26.18
C HIS A 61 16.46 16.69 27.22
N ASP A 62 16.83 17.97 27.25
CA ASP A 62 17.86 18.50 28.16
C ASP A 62 17.52 18.29 29.63
N TYR A 63 16.24 18.38 30.02
CA TYR A 63 15.82 18.14 31.41
C TYR A 63 16.07 16.70 31.85
N TYR A 64 15.98 15.72 30.94
CA TYR A 64 16.23 14.31 31.25
C TYR A 64 17.71 14.05 31.56
N ARG A 65 18.60 14.93 31.07
CA ARG A 65 20.04 14.90 31.36
C ARG A 65 20.41 15.59 32.67
N ALA A 66 19.51 16.41 33.24
CA ALA A 66 19.76 17.10 34.50
C ALA A 66 19.96 16.11 35.67
N LYS A 67 20.85 16.46 36.61
CA LYS A 67 21.22 15.62 37.76
C LYS A 67 20.02 15.28 38.67
N THR A 68 19.03 16.17 38.73
CA THR A 68 17.78 15.99 39.49
C THR A 68 16.94 14.80 39.03
N PHE A 69 17.12 14.32 37.79
CA PHE A 69 16.37 13.20 37.22
C PHE A 69 17.19 11.90 37.12
N GLU A 70 18.41 11.87 37.65
CA GLU A 70 19.33 10.73 37.54
C GLU A 70 18.72 9.43 38.09
N SER A 71 18.08 9.47 39.26
CA SER A 71 17.42 8.29 39.85
C SER A 71 16.29 7.75 38.96
N ARG A 72 15.43 8.63 38.40
CA ARG A 72 14.35 8.22 37.49
C ARG A 72 14.88 7.70 36.16
N ARG A 73 15.93 8.32 35.63
CA ARG A 73 16.61 7.85 34.41
C ARG A 73 17.19 6.46 34.61
N ASN A 74 17.87 6.22 35.73
CA ASN A 74 18.42 4.90 36.05
C ASN A 74 17.30 3.84 36.19
N GLN A 75 16.16 4.19 36.79
CA GLN A 75 15.01 3.30 36.86
C GLN A 75 14.39 3.03 35.48
N SER A 76 14.25 4.06 34.65
CA SER A 76 13.74 3.91 33.29
C SER A 76 14.65 3.04 32.43
N ASN A 77 15.97 3.23 32.53
CA ASN A 77 16.95 2.43 31.79
C ASN A 77 16.87 0.95 32.19
N LYS A 78 16.77 0.64 33.50
CA LYS A 78 16.56 -0.74 33.97
C LYS A 78 15.30 -1.39 33.39
N ARG A 79 14.21 -0.63 33.27
CA ARG A 79 12.96 -1.12 32.66
C ARG A 79 13.12 -1.34 31.15
N VAL A 80 13.82 -0.43 30.46
CA VAL A 80 14.14 -0.61 29.03
C VAL A 80 14.98 -1.87 28.82
N ASP A 81 15.98 -2.13 29.67
CA ASP A 81 16.80 -3.34 29.59
C ASP A 81 15.96 -4.61 29.79
N ASP A 82 15.06 -4.63 30.77
CA ASP A 82 14.13 -5.75 30.99
C ASP A 82 13.21 -5.99 29.79
N VAL A 83 12.64 -4.92 29.21
CA VAL A 83 11.81 -5.01 28.00
C VAL A 83 12.63 -5.52 26.82
N LEU A 84 13.88 -5.07 26.63
CA LEU A 84 14.75 -5.55 25.55
C LEU A 84 15.07 -7.05 25.69
N ILE A 85 15.33 -7.54 26.91
CA ILE A 85 15.54 -8.98 27.17
C ILE A 85 14.28 -9.77 26.80
N LYS A 86 13.10 -9.31 27.24
CA LYS A 86 11.81 -9.93 26.89
C LYS A 86 11.55 -9.89 25.37
N LEU A 87 11.93 -8.81 24.68
CA LEU A 87 11.79 -8.69 23.22
C LEU A 87 12.65 -9.69 22.47
N GLU A 88 13.89 -9.94 22.89
CA GLU A 88 14.71 -10.98 22.27
C GLU A 88 14.09 -12.36 22.49
N ARG A 89 13.55 -12.61 23.69
CA ARG A 89 12.81 -13.85 23.97
C ARG A 89 11.56 -14.00 23.11
N ILE A 90 10.78 -12.93 22.93
CA ILE A 90 9.60 -12.92 22.04
C ILE A 90 10.02 -13.28 20.61
N LYS A 91 11.11 -12.69 20.12
CA LYS A 91 11.63 -12.97 18.78
C LYS A 91 12.03 -14.44 18.60
N GLU A 92 12.72 -15.04 19.57
CA GLU A 92 13.03 -16.48 19.56
C GLU A 92 11.76 -17.35 19.50
N LEU A 93 10.72 -16.98 20.25
CA LEU A 93 9.45 -17.70 20.26
C LEU A 93 8.70 -17.56 18.93
N MET A 94 8.67 -16.36 18.34
CA MET A 94 8.06 -16.11 17.03
C MET A 94 8.78 -16.89 15.92
N ASP A 95 10.12 -16.92 15.94
CA ASP A 95 10.92 -17.70 14.99
C ASP A 95 10.63 -19.21 15.13
N ALA A 96 10.52 -19.72 16.35
CA ALA A 96 10.16 -21.11 16.61
C ALA A 96 8.75 -21.45 16.10
N GLU A 97 7.77 -20.58 16.34
CA GLU A 97 6.40 -20.75 15.84
C GLU A 97 6.35 -20.76 14.31
N GLU A 98 7.12 -19.89 13.65
CA GLU A 98 7.24 -19.85 12.19
C GLU A 98 7.85 -21.13 11.62
N VAL A 99 8.89 -21.66 12.26
CA VAL A 99 9.51 -22.94 11.87
C VAL A 99 8.52 -24.09 12.01
N GLU A 100 7.79 -24.17 13.14
CA GLU A 100 6.78 -25.21 13.35
C GLU A 100 5.66 -25.12 12.31
N ARG A 101 5.19 -23.90 12.01
CA ARG A 101 4.16 -23.65 11.00
C ARG A 101 4.61 -24.10 9.61
N LYS A 102 5.85 -23.82 9.23
CA LYS A 102 6.46 -24.29 7.97
C LYS A 102 6.56 -25.81 7.92
N GLN A 103 6.96 -26.45 9.01
CA GLN A 103 7.02 -27.92 9.08
C GLN A 103 5.64 -28.56 8.93
N LYS A 104 4.61 -28.03 9.62
CA LYS A 104 3.22 -28.49 9.46
C LYS A 104 2.71 -28.31 8.02
N MET A 105 3.03 -27.19 7.38
CA MET A 105 2.68 -26.93 5.99
C MET A 105 3.36 -27.93 5.03
N LEU A 106 4.65 -28.20 5.21
CA LEU A 106 5.38 -29.18 4.41
C LEU A 106 4.84 -30.60 4.60
N ALA A 107 4.51 -30.99 5.84
CA ALA A 107 3.90 -32.28 6.14
C ALA A 107 2.52 -32.44 5.46
N LEU A 108 1.72 -31.36 5.41
CA LEU A 108 0.44 -31.36 4.71
C LEU A 108 0.62 -31.54 3.20
N ILE A 109 1.59 -30.83 2.59
CA ILE A 109 1.92 -30.98 1.17
C ILE A 109 2.41 -32.40 0.86
N ALA A 110 3.25 -32.98 1.72
CA ALA A 110 3.72 -34.35 1.57
C ALA A 110 2.56 -35.35 1.58
N ARG A 111 1.62 -35.20 2.53
CA ARG A 111 0.42 -36.04 2.63
C ARG A 111 -0.47 -35.93 1.40
N GLN A 112 -0.66 -34.72 0.86
CA GLN A 112 -1.43 -34.51 -0.37
C GLN A 112 -0.77 -35.16 -1.58
N LYS A 113 0.56 -35.07 -1.70
CA LYS A 113 1.32 -35.72 -2.78
C LYS A 113 1.24 -37.24 -2.69
N GLU A 114 1.36 -37.81 -1.50
CA GLU A 114 1.23 -39.25 -1.28
C GLU A 114 -0.17 -39.76 -1.68
N GLU A 115 -1.23 -39.02 -1.32
CA GLU A 115 -2.60 -39.36 -1.71
C GLU A 115 -2.80 -39.27 -3.24
N GLN A 116 -2.21 -38.28 -3.91
CA GLN A 116 -2.24 -38.17 -5.37
C GLN A 116 -1.52 -39.34 -6.04
N ILE A 117 -0.33 -39.71 -5.54
CA ILE A 117 0.43 -40.87 -6.05
C ILE A 117 -0.38 -42.16 -5.86
N LYS A 118 -1.03 -42.33 -4.70
CA LYS A 118 -1.89 -43.48 -4.43
C LYS A 118 -3.04 -43.56 -5.43
N LYS A 119 -3.76 -42.45 -5.66
CA LYS A 119 -4.85 -42.38 -6.65
C LYS A 119 -4.35 -42.67 -8.08
N GLN A 120 -3.15 -42.21 -8.42
CA GLN A 120 -2.56 -42.47 -9.74
C GLN A 120 -2.23 -43.96 -9.92
N ARG A 121 -1.67 -44.62 -8.90
CA ARG A 121 -1.40 -46.07 -8.93
C ARG A 121 -2.69 -46.89 -9.04
N GLU A 122 -3.72 -46.56 -8.27
CA GLU A 122 -5.03 -47.23 -8.36
C GLU A 122 -5.67 -47.07 -9.76
N LEU A 123 -5.49 -45.90 -10.40
CA LEU A 123 -5.97 -45.67 -11.76
C LEU A 123 -5.17 -46.48 -12.80
N GLU A 124 -3.86 -46.60 -12.63
CA GLU A 124 -2.99 -47.36 -13.51
C GLU A 124 -3.25 -48.88 -13.39
N GLU A 125 -3.44 -49.39 -12.17
CA GLU A 125 -3.82 -50.78 -11.91
C GLU A 125 -5.15 -51.13 -12.59
N LYS A 126 -6.16 -50.25 -12.49
CA LYS A 126 -7.43 -50.43 -13.21
C LYS A 126 -7.24 -50.47 -14.73
N ARG A 127 -6.36 -49.64 -15.29
CA ARG A 127 -6.05 -49.66 -16.73
C ARG A 127 -5.40 -50.98 -17.16
N ILE A 128 -4.52 -51.53 -16.33
CA ILE A 128 -3.86 -52.81 -16.60
C ILE A 128 -4.88 -53.96 -16.56
N ASP A 129 -5.75 -53.99 -15.54
CA ASP A 129 -6.81 -55.01 -15.42
C ASP A 129 -7.80 -54.95 -16.61
N ASP A 130 -8.22 -53.75 -17.02
CA ASP A 130 -9.07 -53.56 -18.21
C ASP A 130 -8.38 -54.05 -19.49
N LEU A 131 -7.07 -53.84 -19.63
CA LEU A 131 -6.30 -54.31 -20.77
C LEU A 131 -6.22 -55.83 -20.80
N GLN A 132 -5.95 -56.47 -19.65
CA GLN A 132 -5.90 -57.92 -19.52
C GLN A 132 -7.25 -58.57 -19.88
N LYS A 133 -8.36 -58.01 -19.39
CA LYS A 133 -9.72 -58.47 -19.75
C LYS A 133 -10.00 -58.36 -21.26
N ARG A 134 -9.51 -57.31 -21.93
CA ARG A 134 -9.64 -57.19 -23.39
C ARG A 134 -8.83 -58.26 -24.13
N ILE A 135 -7.61 -58.53 -23.69
CA ILE A 135 -6.76 -59.57 -24.26
C ILE A 135 -7.41 -60.95 -24.09
N GLU A 136 -7.95 -61.25 -22.92
CA GLU A 136 -8.64 -62.52 -22.66
C GLU A 136 -9.91 -62.67 -23.50
N LYS A 137 -10.72 -61.61 -23.62
CA LYS A 137 -11.89 -61.59 -24.50
C LYS A 137 -11.53 -61.80 -25.97
N GLN A 138 -10.41 -61.22 -26.43
CA GLN A 138 -9.90 -61.45 -27.79
C GLN A 138 -9.43 -62.89 -27.99
N LYS A 139 -8.72 -63.48 -27.03
CA LYS A 139 -8.32 -64.89 -27.06
C LYS A 139 -9.52 -65.83 -27.17
N ILE A 140 -10.60 -65.57 -26.43
CA ILE A 140 -11.83 -66.38 -26.51
C ILE A 140 -12.51 -66.22 -27.87
N SER A 141 -12.49 -65.02 -28.47
CA SER A 141 -13.04 -64.81 -29.83
C SER A 141 -12.18 -65.39 -30.96
N SER A 142 -10.87 -65.57 -30.74
CA SER A 142 -9.94 -66.09 -31.76
C SER A 142 -9.84 -67.63 -31.79
N VAL A 143 -10.49 -68.35 -30.86
CA VAL A 143 -10.59 -69.82 -30.92
C VAL A 143 -11.49 -70.28 -32.09
N GLY A 144 -12.21 -69.38 -32.76
CA GLY A 144 -13.05 -69.67 -33.93
C GLY A 144 -12.49 -69.23 -35.31
N VAL A 145 -11.32 -68.58 -35.38
CA VAL A 145 -10.76 -68.11 -36.67
C VAL A 145 -9.37 -68.69 -36.85
N SER A 146 -9.29 -69.64 -37.77
CA SER A 146 -8.11 -70.36 -38.25
C SER A 146 -6.84 -69.49 -38.27
N SER A 147 -5.76 -70.02 -37.68
CA SER A 147 -4.44 -69.38 -37.54
C SER A 147 -3.73 -69.09 -38.87
N ILE A 148 -4.36 -69.38 -40.01
CA ILE A 148 -3.79 -69.23 -41.35
C ILE A 148 -3.85 -67.75 -41.82
N SER A 149 -4.78 -66.93 -41.32
CA SER A 149 -5.00 -65.57 -41.86
C SER A 149 -4.05 -64.48 -41.31
N LEU A 150 -3.46 -64.67 -40.14
CA LEU A 150 -2.65 -63.65 -39.47
C LEU A 150 -1.19 -63.63 -39.95
N GLU A 151 -0.64 -64.78 -40.32
CA GLU A 151 0.70 -64.90 -40.91
C GLU A 151 0.74 -64.36 -42.34
N GLU A 152 -0.30 -64.58 -43.16
CA GLU A 152 -0.39 -64.01 -44.52
C GLU A 152 -0.51 -62.48 -44.51
N SER A 153 -1.23 -61.90 -43.53
CA SER A 153 -1.41 -60.45 -43.44
C SER A 153 -0.15 -59.72 -42.95
N ALA A 154 0.64 -60.36 -42.07
CA ALA A 154 1.92 -59.83 -41.61
C ALA A 154 3.02 -59.94 -42.70
N LEU A 155 3.07 -61.05 -43.45
CA LEU A 155 3.99 -61.23 -44.57
C LEU A 155 3.67 -60.30 -45.76
N ALA A 156 2.40 -60.11 -46.09
CA ALA A 156 1.99 -59.19 -47.16
C ALA A 156 2.32 -57.72 -46.86
N LYS A 157 2.35 -57.32 -45.57
CA LYS A 157 2.74 -55.97 -45.16
C LYS A 157 4.26 -55.76 -45.18
N LEU A 158 5.05 -56.79 -44.87
CA LEU A 158 6.51 -56.76 -44.97
C LEU A 158 6.99 -56.78 -46.42
N GLN A 159 6.31 -57.51 -47.32
CA GLN A 159 6.64 -57.53 -48.76
C GLN A 159 6.35 -56.22 -49.50
N ARG A 160 5.41 -55.40 -49.00
CA ARG A 160 5.13 -54.07 -49.56
C ARG A 160 6.16 -53.01 -49.15
N LEU A 161 6.94 -53.24 -48.10
CA LEU A 161 7.98 -52.31 -47.63
C LEU A 161 9.36 -52.58 -48.24
N SER A 162 9.54 -53.69 -48.97
CA SER A 162 10.82 -54.07 -49.58
C SER A 162 10.94 -53.81 -51.09
N GLN A 163 9.90 -53.28 -51.76
CA GLN A 163 9.99 -52.92 -53.17
C GLN A 163 10.55 -51.49 -53.36
N PRO A 164 11.67 -51.31 -54.09
CA PRO A 164 12.20 -49.99 -54.41
C PRO A 164 11.32 -49.32 -55.47
N GLN A 165 10.64 -48.23 -55.09
CA GLN A 165 9.90 -47.42 -56.05
C GLN A 165 10.87 -46.69 -56.98
N GLY A 166 10.91 -47.16 -58.23
CA GLY A 166 11.59 -46.52 -59.33
C GLY A 166 10.96 -45.17 -59.72
N VAL A 167 11.85 -44.27 -60.09
CA VAL A 167 11.63 -42.92 -60.60
C VAL A 167 10.69 -42.93 -61.81
N HIS A 168 9.49 -42.34 -61.70
CA HIS A 168 8.72 -41.90 -62.86
C HIS A 168 8.12 -40.50 -62.69
N GLN A 169 8.33 -39.73 -63.75
CA GLN A 169 8.07 -38.31 -63.93
C GLN A 169 6.58 -37.95 -63.80
N MET A 170 6.31 -36.79 -63.21
CA MET A 170 5.00 -36.12 -63.27
C MET A 170 5.07 -34.91 -64.22
N PRO A 171 3.95 -34.56 -64.88
CA PRO A 171 3.92 -33.56 -65.95
C PRO A 171 3.86 -32.11 -65.44
N LYS A 172 4.46 -31.21 -66.21
CA LYS A 172 4.40 -29.75 -66.08
C LYS A 172 2.97 -29.21 -66.19
N HIS A 173 2.54 -28.38 -65.24
CA HIS A 173 1.51 -27.36 -65.47
C HIS A 173 1.94 -26.01 -64.88
N HIS A 174 1.59 -24.95 -65.62
CA HIS A 174 2.01 -23.56 -65.49
C HIS A 174 1.58 -22.85 -64.19
N LEU A 175 2.47 -21.97 -63.73
CA LEU A 175 2.23 -20.86 -62.79
C LEU A 175 1.70 -19.62 -63.54
N PRO A 176 1.07 -18.68 -62.82
CA PRO A 176 1.56 -17.31 -62.85
C PRO A 176 1.91 -16.76 -61.46
N ALA A 177 2.77 -15.75 -61.49
CA ALA A 177 3.65 -15.26 -60.42
C ALA A 177 2.98 -14.50 -59.25
N GLU A 178 3.40 -14.82 -58.02
CA GLU A 178 4.16 -13.99 -57.03
C GLU A 178 4.24 -12.46 -57.30
N PRO A 179 4.33 -11.58 -56.25
CA PRO A 179 5.37 -11.76 -55.23
C PRO A 179 5.14 -11.34 -53.77
N ASP A 180 5.89 -12.07 -52.94
CA ASP A 180 6.79 -11.66 -51.85
C ASP A 180 6.24 -11.35 -50.43
N GLY A 181 6.82 -12.04 -49.46
CA GLY A 181 6.93 -11.50 -48.10
C GLY A 181 7.15 -12.43 -46.89
N HIS A 182 8.07 -13.41 -46.98
CA HIS A 182 8.85 -13.98 -45.86
C HIS A 182 8.16 -14.44 -44.55
N LEU A 183 8.05 -15.77 -44.36
CA LEU A 183 8.12 -16.43 -43.04
C LEU A 183 8.27 -17.96 -43.17
N LEU A 184 9.46 -18.48 -42.85
CA LEU A 184 9.77 -19.88 -42.46
C LEU A 184 11.12 -19.79 -41.70
N SER A 185 11.50 -20.58 -40.69
CA SER A 185 11.05 -21.82 -40.06
C SER A 185 12.03 -22.04 -38.87
N GLN A 186 11.65 -22.53 -37.68
CA GLN A 186 11.70 -23.95 -37.26
C GLN A 186 13.07 -24.64 -37.56
N ILE A 187 13.79 -25.37 -36.69
CA ILE A 187 13.46 -26.33 -35.61
C ILE A 187 14.79 -26.85 -34.96
N SER A 188 14.75 -27.20 -33.66
CA SER A 188 15.61 -28.16 -32.88
C SER A 188 17.12 -27.89 -32.75
N SER A 189 17.85 -28.27 -31.68
CA SER A 189 17.78 -29.46 -30.80
C SER A 189 18.61 -29.26 -29.51
N ASP A 190 18.28 -30.03 -28.48
CA ASP A 190 18.94 -30.14 -27.17
C ASP A 190 20.46 -30.38 -27.23
N SER A 191 21.22 -29.70 -26.35
CA SER A 191 22.42 -30.26 -25.74
C SER A 191 22.68 -29.62 -24.38
N SER A 192 22.72 -30.47 -23.35
CA SER A 192 23.15 -30.18 -21.99
C SER A 192 24.62 -29.73 -21.93
N THR A 193 24.87 -28.53 -21.41
CA THR A 193 26.14 -28.19 -20.77
C THR A 193 25.85 -27.33 -19.53
N ASN A 194 26.42 -27.77 -18.40
CA ASN A 194 26.53 -26.99 -17.19
C ASN A 194 27.35 -25.74 -17.50
N ASP A 195 26.79 -24.55 -17.30
CA ASP A 195 27.59 -23.34 -17.15
C ASP A 195 27.13 -22.53 -15.93
N LEU A 196 28.14 -22.30 -15.09
CA LEU A 196 28.11 -21.63 -13.81
C LEU A 196 27.73 -20.16 -13.98
N LEU A 197 26.76 -19.70 -13.21
CA LEU A 197 26.52 -18.27 -13.02
C LEU A 197 27.73 -17.64 -12.32
N PRO A 198 28.25 -16.50 -12.79
CA PRO A 198 29.28 -15.77 -12.05
C PRO A 198 28.64 -15.12 -10.79
N PRO A 199 29.39 -15.02 -9.68
CA PRO A 199 28.88 -14.40 -8.46
C PRO A 199 28.73 -12.87 -8.62
N PRO A 200 27.88 -12.23 -7.79
CA PRO A 200 27.68 -10.78 -7.83
C PRO A 200 28.95 -10.04 -7.40
N LEU A 201 29.30 -9.00 -8.18
CA LEU A 201 30.40 -8.08 -7.87
C LEU A 201 30.08 -7.29 -6.58
N LEU A 202 31.02 -7.29 -5.65
CA LEU A 202 31.03 -6.46 -4.45
C LEU A 202 31.11 -4.96 -4.84
N PRO A 203 30.45 -4.05 -4.10
CA PRO A 203 30.63 -2.63 -4.29
C PRO A 203 32.04 -2.19 -3.84
N PRO A 204 32.61 -1.15 -4.46
CA PRO A 204 33.95 -0.68 -4.12
C PRO A 204 33.98 -0.06 -2.72
N SER A 205 35.00 -0.45 -1.94
CA SER A 205 35.40 0.22 -0.69
C SER A 205 35.78 1.67 -1.00
N ASN A 206 35.02 2.60 -0.43
CA ASN A 206 35.30 4.03 -0.56
C ASN A 206 35.96 4.52 0.73
N ASP A 207 37.30 4.50 0.74
CA ASP A 207 38.11 5.25 1.69
C ASP A 207 38.13 6.72 1.25
N GLY A 208 37.48 7.59 2.03
CA GLY A 208 37.44 9.02 1.75
C GLY A 208 37.10 9.84 2.99
N LYS A 209 38.11 10.50 3.54
CA LYS A 209 38.08 11.42 4.68
C LYS A 209 37.41 12.77 4.34
N GLU A 210 36.94 13.43 5.41
CA GLU A 210 36.62 14.88 5.54
C GLU A 210 35.35 15.40 4.84
N ASN A 211 34.50 16.29 5.40
CA ASN A 211 34.76 17.40 6.31
C ASN A 211 33.52 17.73 7.15
N GLN A 212 33.69 17.91 8.45
CA GLN A 212 32.68 18.46 9.37
C GLN A 212 32.79 19.99 9.39
N ASN A 213 31.72 20.70 9.00
CA ASN A 213 31.24 21.93 9.65
C ASN A 213 30.23 22.66 8.75
N LYS A 214 28.94 22.37 8.95
CA LYS A 214 27.86 23.33 8.68
C LYS A 214 26.77 23.16 9.74
N LYS A 215 26.66 24.16 10.63
CA LYS A 215 25.53 24.30 11.55
C LYS A 215 24.31 24.72 10.74
N ASN A 216 23.44 23.76 10.41
CA ASN A 216 22.13 24.03 9.82
C ASN A 216 21.12 24.27 10.93
N PHE A 217 20.58 25.49 10.98
CA PHE A 217 19.36 25.78 11.72
C PHE A 217 18.20 25.15 10.94
N HIS A 218 17.59 24.11 11.50
CA HIS A 218 16.40 23.47 10.95
C HIS A 218 15.14 24.08 11.59
N PRO A 219 14.12 24.47 10.80
CA PRO A 219 12.78 24.70 11.33
C PRO A 219 12.17 23.38 11.84
N PRO A 220 11.19 23.42 12.75
CA PRO A 220 10.62 22.22 13.34
C PRO A 220 9.96 21.30 12.30
N SER A 221 10.29 20.00 12.36
CA SER A 221 9.75 18.93 11.50
C SER A 221 8.22 18.84 11.58
N TYR A 222 7.58 18.55 10.44
CA TYR A 222 6.13 18.43 10.26
C TYR A 222 5.42 17.47 11.24
N ASN A 223 6.12 16.46 11.77
CA ASN A 223 5.64 15.58 12.86
C ASN A 223 5.27 16.33 14.15
N SER A 224 5.73 17.58 14.31
CA SER A 224 5.35 18.45 15.44
C SER A 224 3.99 19.12 15.26
N ILE A 225 3.50 19.31 14.02
CA ILE A 225 2.24 20.01 13.71
C ILE A 225 1.04 19.05 13.71
N LEU A 226 1.24 17.78 13.32
CA LEU A 226 0.22 16.72 13.50
C LEU A 226 -0.21 16.55 14.97
N LYS A 227 0.64 16.96 15.92
CA LYS A 227 0.37 16.91 17.36
C LYS A 227 -0.46 18.08 17.89
N SER A 228 -0.70 19.14 17.09
CA SER A 228 -1.44 20.34 17.52
C SER A 228 -2.76 20.59 16.80
N SER A 229 -3.14 19.76 15.82
CA SER A 229 -4.42 19.93 15.11
C SER A 229 -5.59 19.26 15.84
N SER A 230 -5.92 19.76 17.04
CA SER A 230 -7.26 19.59 17.62
C SER A 230 -8.16 20.74 17.15
N TYR A 231 -8.59 20.69 15.89
CA TYR A 231 -9.58 21.63 15.35
C TYR A 231 -10.98 21.07 15.64
N PHE A 232 -11.47 21.28 16.86
CA PHE A 232 -12.89 21.17 17.16
C PHE A 232 -13.55 22.48 16.75
N GLY A 233 -14.58 22.39 15.90
CA GLY A 233 -15.45 23.51 15.55
C GLY A 233 -16.22 24.08 16.75
N PRO A 234 -16.92 25.22 16.57
CA PRO A 234 -17.40 26.06 17.65
C PRO A 234 -18.55 25.41 18.42
N SER A 235 -18.39 25.22 19.73
CA SER A 235 -19.51 24.98 20.63
C SER A 235 -20.15 26.31 21.01
N MET A 236 -21.47 26.35 20.88
CA MET A 236 -22.36 27.49 21.06
C MET A 236 -22.20 28.13 22.44
N GLY A 237 -21.99 29.45 22.46
CA GLY A 237 -22.11 30.25 23.67
C GLY A 237 -23.57 30.41 24.05
N ASN A 238 -23.96 29.94 25.24
CA ASN A 238 -25.15 30.41 25.92
C ASN A 238 -24.75 31.44 26.96
N SER A 239 -25.10 32.69 26.69
CA SER A 239 -25.13 33.78 27.66
C SER A 239 -26.54 33.84 28.25
N SER A 240 -26.68 33.82 29.58
CA SER A 240 -27.83 34.36 30.33
C SER A 240 -27.49 34.50 31.81
N THR A 241 -27.22 35.75 32.20
CA THR A 241 -27.73 36.49 33.37
C THR A 241 -27.97 35.79 34.72
N SER A 242 -27.34 36.37 35.75
CA SER A 242 -27.60 36.21 37.18
C SER A 242 -29.06 36.46 37.57
N THR A 243 -29.61 35.61 38.44
CA THR A 243 -30.59 36.01 39.47
C THR A 243 -30.51 35.05 40.66
N THR A 244 -30.49 35.64 41.85
CA THR A 244 -30.45 35.08 43.20
C THR A 244 -31.75 34.34 43.57
N ILE A 245 -31.68 33.33 44.46
CA ILE A 245 -32.64 32.97 45.54
C ILE A 245 -32.87 31.44 45.72
N SER A 246 -32.73 31.03 46.98
CA SER A 246 -33.31 29.92 47.76
C SER A 246 -33.05 28.44 47.46
N THR A 247 -32.41 27.85 48.46
CA THR A 247 -32.54 26.50 49.02
C THR A 247 -33.94 25.88 48.94
N THR A 248 -34.03 24.73 48.27
CA THR A 248 -34.97 23.64 48.60
C THR A 248 -34.35 22.30 48.19
N GLU A 249 -34.35 21.35 49.12
CA GLU A 249 -33.91 19.97 48.96
C GLU A 249 -34.72 19.26 47.87
N LEU A 250 -34.02 18.59 46.94
CA LEU A 250 -34.62 17.63 46.01
C LEU A 250 -33.69 16.44 45.82
N LYS A 251 -34.26 15.26 46.08
CA LYS A 251 -33.69 13.91 45.92
C LYS A 251 -32.88 13.75 44.63
N GLN A 252 -31.63 13.31 44.80
CA GLN A 252 -30.80 12.77 43.71
C GLN A 252 -31.48 11.56 43.05
N PRO A 253 -31.71 11.56 41.73
CA PRO A 253 -31.82 10.32 40.97
C PRO A 253 -30.41 9.77 40.75
N SER A 254 -30.21 8.51 41.11
CA SER A 254 -29.00 7.74 40.83
C SER A 254 -28.64 7.82 39.34
N ALA A 255 -27.44 8.30 39.04
CA ALA A 255 -26.90 8.35 37.69
C ALA A 255 -26.87 6.93 37.09
N PRO A 256 -27.32 6.73 35.84
CA PRO A 256 -27.13 5.46 35.16
C PRO A 256 -25.63 5.23 34.92
N SER A 257 -25.18 4.02 35.23
CA SER A 257 -23.82 3.54 34.96
C SER A 257 -23.44 3.77 33.50
N TYR A 258 -22.22 4.28 33.28
CA TYR A 258 -21.63 4.57 31.98
C TYR A 258 -21.51 3.33 31.07
N ASP A 259 -21.67 2.12 31.61
CA ASP A 259 -21.55 0.86 30.85
C ASP A 259 -22.78 0.49 30.02
N GLN A 260 -23.92 1.18 30.17
CA GLN A 260 -25.17 0.78 29.50
C GLN A 260 -25.55 1.61 28.25
N VAL A 261 -24.80 2.66 27.90
CA VAL A 261 -25.15 3.53 26.75
C VAL A 261 -24.45 3.13 25.43
N ILE A 262 -23.45 2.23 25.45
CA ILE A 262 -22.68 1.87 24.24
C ILE A 262 -23.34 0.74 23.40
N ASN A 263 -24.34 0.02 23.92
CA ASN A 263 -24.79 -1.24 23.30
C ASN A 263 -26.04 -1.20 22.40
N GLN A 264 -26.48 -0.03 21.91
CA GLN A 264 -27.72 0.06 21.10
C GLN A 264 -27.60 0.69 19.71
N THR A 265 -26.41 0.86 19.14
CA THR A 265 -26.32 0.96 17.67
C THR A 265 -26.58 -0.41 17.07
N LYS A 266 -27.83 -0.64 16.63
CA LYS A 266 -28.24 -1.79 15.82
C LYS A 266 -27.13 -2.11 14.81
N LYS A 267 -26.45 -3.26 14.99
CA LYS A 267 -25.49 -3.80 14.04
C LYS A 267 -26.21 -3.97 12.70
N LYS A 268 -26.19 -2.94 11.84
CA LYS A 268 -26.46 -3.14 10.41
C LYS A 268 -25.45 -4.20 9.99
N GLN A 269 -25.93 -5.38 9.61
CA GLN A 269 -25.07 -6.44 9.10
C GLN A 269 -24.24 -5.83 7.97
N GLN A 270 -22.95 -5.66 8.24
CA GLN A 270 -22.04 -5.09 7.27
C GLN A 270 -21.91 -6.13 6.16
N LEU A 271 -22.25 -5.75 4.93
CA LEU A 271 -22.13 -6.64 3.78
C LEU A 271 -20.69 -7.17 3.72
N PRO A 272 -20.48 -8.47 3.42
CA PRO A 272 -19.15 -9.00 3.18
C PRO A 272 -18.40 -8.17 2.15
N ILE A 273 -17.11 -7.90 2.37
CA ILE A 273 -16.35 -6.96 1.53
C ILE A 273 -16.34 -7.39 0.05
N ARG A 274 -16.38 -8.70 -0.26
CA ARG A 274 -16.51 -9.20 -1.65
C ARG A 274 -17.79 -8.73 -2.33
N GLN A 275 -18.91 -8.75 -1.62
CA GLN A 275 -20.19 -8.25 -2.15
C GLN A 275 -20.12 -6.73 -2.34
N HIS A 276 -19.52 -6.02 -1.38
CA HIS A 276 -19.32 -4.58 -1.48
C HIS A 276 -18.44 -4.18 -2.68
N ILE A 277 -17.31 -4.87 -2.90
CA ILE A 277 -16.43 -4.67 -4.07
C ILE A 277 -17.20 -4.90 -5.37
N THR A 278 -18.03 -5.94 -5.43
CA THR A 278 -18.86 -6.23 -6.61
C THR A 278 -19.84 -5.09 -6.89
N HIS A 279 -20.47 -4.56 -5.84
CA HIS A 279 -21.37 -3.42 -5.93
C HIS A 279 -20.64 -2.14 -6.39
N ILE A 280 -19.48 -1.83 -5.81
CA ILE A 280 -18.63 -0.69 -6.20
C ILE A 280 -18.26 -0.77 -7.67
N LYS A 281 -17.79 -1.93 -8.15
CA LYS A 281 -17.42 -2.15 -9.56
C LYS A 281 -18.61 -1.97 -10.51
N ALA A 282 -19.81 -2.39 -10.10
CA ALA A 282 -21.02 -2.16 -10.87
C ALA A 282 -21.40 -0.66 -10.91
N LYS A 283 -21.36 0.02 -9.76
CA LYS A 283 -21.63 1.46 -9.65
C LYS A 283 -20.63 2.29 -10.46
N HIS A 284 -19.34 1.94 -10.39
CA HIS A 284 -18.28 2.58 -11.16
C HIS A 284 -18.47 2.44 -12.67
N ARG A 285 -18.77 1.23 -13.16
CA ARG A 285 -19.11 1.01 -14.59
C ARG A 285 -20.32 1.81 -15.03
N LYS A 286 -21.37 1.88 -14.21
CA LYS A 286 -22.55 2.73 -14.50
C LYS A 286 -22.14 4.20 -14.65
N TYR A 287 -21.27 4.72 -13.79
CA TYR A 287 -20.83 6.11 -13.85
C TYR A 287 -19.94 6.40 -15.07
N GLN A 288 -19.20 5.40 -15.55
CA GLN A 288 -18.49 5.49 -16.82
C GLN A 288 -19.45 5.54 -18.01
N GLN A 289 -20.45 4.66 -18.04
CA GLN A 289 -21.47 4.63 -19.09
C GLN A 289 -22.28 5.93 -19.16
N GLU A 290 -22.57 6.54 -18.01
CA GLU A 290 -23.25 7.84 -17.90
C GLU A 290 -22.32 9.04 -18.20
N GLY A 291 -21.04 8.81 -18.50
CA GLY A 291 -20.06 9.87 -18.78
C GLY A 291 -19.67 10.71 -17.55
N LYS A 292 -20.08 10.32 -16.34
CA LYS A 292 -19.70 10.98 -15.08
C LYS A 292 -18.24 10.74 -14.70
N ILE A 293 -17.70 9.59 -15.12
CA ILE A 293 -16.29 9.21 -14.97
C ILE A 293 -15.71 8.94 -16.36
N GLN A 294 -14.63 9.62 -16.72
CA GLN A 294 -13.92 9.42 -17.99
C GLN A 294 -12.46 9.05 -17.71
N ILE A 295 -12.04 7.86 -18.14
CA ILE A 295 -10.65 7.40 -17.96
C ILE A 295 -9.91 7.60 -19.28
N SER A 296 -8.83 8.38 -19.24
CA SER A 296 -7.97 8.64 -20.40
C SER A 296 -6.56 8.10 -20.13
N PRO A 297 -6.00 7.24 -21.01
CA PRO A 297 -4.62 6.82 -20.87
C PRO A 297 -3.67 7.99 -21.17
N LEU A 298 -2.65 8.14 -20.35
CA LEU A 298 -1.52 9.01 -20.63
C LEU A 298 -0.61 8.35 -21.66
N ARG A 299 0.22 9.13 -22.35
CA ARG A 299 1.23 8.59 -23.28
C ARG A 299 2.54 8.18 -22.59
N THR A 300 2.54 8.18 -21.26
CA THR A 300 3.68 7.79 -20.41
C THR A 300 3.21 7.07 -19.14
N TYR A 301 4.16 6.59 -18.35
CA TYR A 301 4.00 5.98 -17.04
C TYR A 301 5.33 6.08 -16.28
N GLN A 302 5.29 5.98 -14.95
CA GLN A 302 6.51 5.97 -14.14
C GLN A 302 7.38 4.75 -14.46
N GLY A 303 8.69 4.94 -14.54
CA GLY A 303 9.64 3.90 -14.93
C GLY A 303 9.80 3.72 -16.45
N ARG A 304 9.01 4.42 -17.29
CA ARG A 304 9.27 4.49 -18.74
C ARG A 304 10.64 5.08 -19.02
N VAL A 305 10.96 6.18 -18.32
CA VAL A 305 12.31 6.72 -18.20
C VAL A 305 12.90 6.18 -16.90
N SER A 306 14.10 5.61 -16.95
CA SER A 306 14.73 4.96 -15.80
C SER A 306 14.76 5.87 -14.56
N GLY A 307 15.05 7.15 -14.74
CA GLY A 307 15.09 8.16 -13.67
C GLY A 307 13.74 8.47 -12.99
N SER A 308 12.62 7.99 -13.53
CA SER A 308 11.27 8.14 -12.93
C SER A 308 10.80 6.89 -12.16
N THR A 309 11.61 5.83 -12.13
CA THR A 309 11.30 4.58 -11.42
C THR A 309 11.12 4.84 -9.93
N ASN A 310 10.05 4.26 -9.34
CA ASN A 310 9.66 4.48 -7.94
C ASN A 310 9.46 5.96 -7.60
N GLY A 311 9.09 6.77 -8.61
CA GLY A 311 8.92 8.21 -8.50
C GLY A 311 7.50 8.65 -8.14
N CYS A 312 6.53 7.74 -7.93
CA CYS A 312 5.12 8.09 -7.74
C CYS A 312 4.87 9.15 -6.65
N THR A 313 5.61 9.09 -5.55
CA THR A 313 5.54 10.08 -4.46
C THR A 313 5.94 11.48 -4.94
N VAL A 314 7.03 11.60 -5.70
CA VAL A 314 7.52 12.88 -6.25
C VAL A 314 6.65 13.36 -7.40
N ILE A 315 6.27 12.45 -8.31
CA ILE A 315 5.38 12.74 -9.45
C ILE A 315 4.06 13.33 -8.96
N SER A 316 3.40 12.67 -8.01
CA SER A 316 2.10 13.12 -7.50
C SER A 316 2.18 14.49 -6.84
N ALA A 317 3.24 14.75 -6.06
CA ALA A 317 3.45 16.04 -5.44
C ALA A 317 3.78 17.15 -6.48
N CYS A 318 4.56 16.83 -7.52
CA CYS A 318 4.80 17.74 -8.65
C CYS A 318 3.52 18.09 -9.43
N VAL A 319 2.63 17.11 -9.64
CA VAL A 319 1.33 17.35 -10.28
C VAL A 319 0.50 18.33 -9.45
N VAL A 320 0.44 18.13 -8.13
CA VAL A 320 -0.27 19.04 -7.22
C VAL A 320 0.35 20.44 -7.24
N SER A 321 1.68 20.54 -7.14
CA SER A 321 2.42 21.81 -7.19
C SER A 321 2.12 22.60 -8.48
N ASN A 322 2.23 21.94 -9.65
CA ASN A 322 1.93 22.58 -10.92
C ASN A 322 0.46 22.99 -11.05
N HIS A 323 -0.47 22.18 -10.54
CA HIS A 323 -1.89 22.54 -10.50
C HIS A 323 -2.15 23.79 -9.65
N MET A 324 -1.50 23.90 -8.48
CA MET A 324 -1.64 25.07 -7.61
C MET A 324 -1.17 26.37 -8.28
N GLU A 325 -0.12 26.31 -9.10
CA GLU A 325 0.43 27.51 -9.76
C GLU A 325 -0.22 27.83 -11.12
N SER A 326 -0.90 26.86 -11.74
CA SER A 326 -1.58 27.05 -13.04
C SER A 326 -2.86 27.90 -12.95
N HIS A 327 -3.21 28.64 -14.01
CA HIS A 327 -4.45 29.45 -14.02
C HIS A 327 -5.72 28.66 -14.37
N GLY A 328 -5.59 27.57 -15.14
CA GLY A 328 -6.71 26.72 -15.60
C GLY A 328 -6.61 25.26 -15.16
N GLY A 329 -5.67 24.95 -14.27
CA GLY A 329 -5.29 23.59 -13.86
C GLY A 329 -4.30 22.92 -14.81
N ILE A 330 -4.11 21.60 -14.68
CA ILE A 330 -2.99 20.88 -15.31
C ILE A 330 -3.37 20.13 -16.59
N SER A 331 -2.61 20.36 -17.68
CA SER A 331 -2.82 19.69 -18.97
C SER A 331 -2.23 18.27 -19.02
N ALA A 332 -2.68 17.45 -19.97
CA ALA A 332 -2.13 16.10 -20.16
C ALA A 332 -0.66 16.12 -20.61
N ALA A 333 -0.24 17.15 -21.36
CA ALA A 333 1.15 17.33 -21.77
C ALA A 333 2.05 17.69 -20.58
N GLN A 334 1.58 18.54 -19.67
CA GLN A 334 2.30 18.86 -18.43
C GLN A 334 2.42 17.63 -17.52
N ILE A 335 1.36 16.84 -17.35
CA ILE A 335 1.44 15.59 -16.57
C ILE A 335 2.51 14.65 -17.18
N GLN A 336 2.58 14.55 -18.51
CA GLN A 336 3.60 13.74 -19.18
C GLN A 336 5.02 14.28 -18.94
N SER A 337 5.22 15.60 -19.07
CA SER A 337 6.50 16.26 -18.76
C SER A 337 6.95 16.00 -17.32
N ILE A 338 6.01 16.06 -16.37
CA ILE A 338 6.32 15.80 -14.96
C ILE A 338 6.81 14.37 -14.75
N ILE A 339 6.13 13.40 -15.35
CA ILE A 339 6.49 11.98 -15.21
C ILE A 339 7.84 11.68 -15.87
N ASP A 340 8.09 12.23 -17.06
CA ASP A 340 9.24 11.84 -17.88
C ASP A 340 10.49 12.68 -17.61
N SER A 341 10.35 13.92 -17.13
CA SER A 341 11.43 14.90 -17.10
C SER A 341 11.51 15.65 -15.77
N ASP A 342 10.42 16.29 -15.33
CA ASP A 342 10.52 17.24 -14.20
C ASP A 342 10.73 16.52 -12.86
N CYS A 343 10.17 15.32 -12.68
CA CYS A 343 10.34 14.58 -11.42
C CYS A 343 11.74 13.99 -11.27
N VAL A 344 12.47 13.74 -12.37
CA VAL A 344 13.75 13.01 -12.36
C VAL A 344 14.83 13.73 -11.54
N PRO A 345 15.17 15.01 -11.81
CA PRO A 345 16.18 15.71 -11.01
C PRO A 345 15.72 15.90 -9.55
N LEU A 346 14.42 16.11 -9.32
CA LEU A 346 13.87 16.28 -7.98
C LEU A 346 13.96 14.99 -7.15
N LEU A 347 13.62 13.85 -7.76
CA LEU A 347 13.73 12.54 -7.13
C LEU A 347 15.19 12.23 -6.76
N SER A 348 16.13 12.53 -7.67
CA SER A 348 17.56 12.37 -7.40
C SER A 348 18.04 13.24 -6.23
N ALA A 349 17.63 14.51 -6.20
CA ALA A 349 18.01 15.44 -5.14
C ALA A 349 17.42 15.04 -3.77
N ILE A 350 16.16 14.59 -3.73
CA ILE A 350 15.50 14.10 -2.51
C ILE A 350 16.22 12.85 -2.00
N ARG A 351 16.47 11.86 -2.86
CA ARG A 351 17.19 10.64 -2.46
C ARG A 351 18.57 10.94 -1.92
N LYS A 352 19.30 11.86 -2.53
CA LYS A 352 20.60 12.32 -2.04
C LYS A 352 20.49 13.01 -0.66
N LYS A 353 19.47 13.84 -0.42
CA LYS A 353 19.25 14.49 0.89
C LYS A 353 18.95 13.48 2.00
N LEU A 354 18.23 12.41 1.65
CA LEU A 354 17.78 11.38 2.61
C LEU A 354 18.72 10.17 2.70
N ASP A 355 19.85 10.19 1.97
CA ASP A 355 20.79 9.06 1.86
C ASP A 355 20.11 7.74 1.44
N LEU A 356 19.20 7.82 0.47
CA LEU A 356 18.42 6.68 -0.02
C LEU A 356 18.99 6.12 -1.32
N GLY A 357 19.02 4.79 -1.41
CA GLY A 357 19.38 4.07 -2.63
C GLY A 357 18.33 4.21 -3.74
N PHE A 358 18.70 3.82 -4.97
CA PHE A 358 17.83 3.94 -6.14
C PHE A 358 16.56 3.07 -6.09
N ALA A 359 16.57 1.99 -5.33
CA ALA A 359 15.41 1.12 -5.17
C ALA A 359 14.57 1.43 -3.92
N SER A 360 15.06 2.29 -3.02
CA SER A 360 14.41 2.56 -1.75
C SER A 360 13.08 3.28 -1.94
N LEU A 361 12.09 2.86 -1.13
CA LEU A 361 10.83 3.59 -0.97
C LEU A 361 11.11 4.93 -0.30
N ILE A 362 10.33 5.95 -0.69
CA ILE A 362 10.45 7.31 -0.14
C ILE A 362 9.17 7.62 0.61
N ILE A 363 9.32 8.07 1.85
CA ILE A 363 8.20 8.44 2.70
C ILE A 363 7.56 9.73 2.13
N PRO A 364 6.23 9.75 1.90
CA PRO A 364 5.56 10.93 1.33
C PRO A 364 5.78 12.24 2.08
N SER A 365 5.83 12.20 3.42
CA SER A 365 6.10 13.40 4.22
C SER A 365 7.45 14.03 3.90
N ASP A 366 8.50 13.23 3.69
CA ASP A 366 9.85 13.76 3.42
C ASP A 366 9.92 14.47 2.05
N VAL A 367 9.17 13.95 1.08
CA VAL A 367 9.02 14.60 -0.24
C VAL A 367 8.30 15.93 -0.09
N HIS A 368 7.20 15.98 0.66
CA HIS A 368 6.43 17.20 0.87
C HIS A 368 7.26 18.25 1.63
N ASP A 369 7.97 17.86 2.68
CA ASP A 369 8.87 18.74 3.44
C ASP A 369 9.97 19.31 2.53
N TYR A 370 10.59 18.46 1.70
CA TYR A 370 11.55 18.93 0.70
C TYR A 370 10.94 19.96 -0.25
N MET A 371 9.73 19.71 -0.77
CA MET A 371 9.07 20.62 -1.70
C MET A 371 8.68 21.95 -1.04
N VAL A 372 8.33 21.93 0.25
CA VAL A 372 8.07 23.16 1.02
C VAL A 372 9.36 23.95 1.23
N ASP A 373 10.46 23.29 1.64
CA ASP A 373 11.78 23.90 1.82
C ASP A 373 12.25 24.63 0.53
N HIS A 374 11.93 24.05 -0.63
CA HIS A 374 12.34 24.56 -1.94
C HIS A 374 11.26 25.43 -2.62
N LYS A 375 10.20 25.82 -1.89
CA LYS A 375 9.11 26.70 -2.37
C LYS A 375 8.37 26.16 -3.61
N LEU A 376 8.36 24.84 -3.79
CA LEU A 376 7.55 24.15 -4.81
C LEU A 376 6.13 23.90 -4.31
N LEU A 377 5.99 23.69 -3.00
CA LEU A 377 4.71 23.73 -2.29
C LEU A 377 4.79 24.80 -1.20
N TYR A 378 3.65 25.40 -0.87
CA TYR A 378 3.62 26.49 0.11
C TYR A 378 2.87 26.08 1.36
N GLN A 379 3.50 26.27 2.53
CA GLN A 379 2.91 25.93 3.83
C GLN A 379 1.58 26.65 4.07
N HIS A 380 1.43 27.92 3.67
CA HIS A 380 0.17 28.66 3.84
C HIS A 380 -0.98 28.14 2.96
N LYS A 381 -0.68 27.35 1.93
CA LYS A 381 -1.67 26.65 1.10
C LYS A 381 -2.00 25.26 1.66
N PHE A 382 -1.31 24.79 2.69
CA PHE A 382 -1.54 23.47 3.25
C PHE A 382 -2.85 23.45 4.04
N ALA A 383 -3.79 22.61 3.62
CA ALA A 383 -5.14 22.54 4.19
C ALA A 383 -5.26 21.49 5.31
N GLY A 384 -4.53 20.38 5.22
CA GLY A 384 -4.59 19.34 6.24
C GLY A 384 -4.18 17.95 5.74
N VAL A 385 -4.18 17.00 6.67
CA VAL A 385 -3.96 15.58 6.43
C VAL A 385 -5.27 14.83 6.72
N ALA A 386 -5.59 13.85 5.89
CA ALA A 386 -6.64 12.86 6.15
C ALA A 386 -6.06 11.45 6.04
N GLY A 387 -6.61 10.49 6.77
CA GLY A 387 -6.13 9.10 6.69
C GLY A 387 -7.02 8.13 7.45
N GLY A 388 -6.59 6.87 7.51
CA GLY A 388 -7.26 5.78 8.21
C GLY A 388 -7.76 4.71 7.24
N ASN A 389 -8.86 4.05 7.58
CA ASN A 389 -9.52 3.05 6.72
C ASN A 389 -10.15 3.63 5.44
N ILE A 390 -9.60 3.30 4.26
CA ILE A 390 -10.11 3.75 2.96
C ILE A 390 -11.51 3.23 2.62
N THR A 391 -11.97 2.14 3.25
CA THR A 391 -13.31 1.59 3.08
C THR A 391 -14.31 2.17 4.09
N ASN A 392 -13.87 3.03 5.00
CA ASN A 392 -14.74 3.73 5.94
C ASN A 392 -15.23 5.04 5.30
N PRO A 393 -16.55 5.21 5.08
CA PRO A 393 -17.10 6.43 4.49
C PRO A 393 -16.79 7.71 5.27
N THR A 394 -16.61 7.62 6.58
CA THR A 394 -16.24 8.77 7.43
C THR A 394 -14.82 9.22 7.15
N HIS A 395 -13.85 8.30 7.20
CA HIS A 395 -12.43 8.63 6.97
C HIS A 395 -12.19 9.13 5.54
N LEU A 396 -12.84 8.50 4.55
CA LEU A 396 -12.81 9.01 3.18
C LEU A 396 -13.53 10.36 3.06
N GLY A 397 -14.59 10.56 3.85
CA GLY A 397 -15.31 11.82 3.98
C GLY A 397 -14.40 12.97 4.42
N ASP A 398 -13.47 12.74 5.34
CA ASP A 398 -12.54 13.77 5.82
C ASP A 398 -11.61 14.28 4.70
N LEU A 399 -11.05 13.38 3.89
CA LEU A 399 -10.30 13.73 2.69
C LEU A 399 -11.15 14.55 1.71
N ILE A 400 -12.38 14.09 1.47
CA ILE A 400 -13.31 14.76 0.56
C ILE A 400 -13.64 16.17 1.05
N ASN A 401 -13.85 16.35 2.35
CA ASN A 401 -14.13 17.66 2.96
C ASN A 401 -12.93 18.61 2.80
N LEU A 402 -11.70 18.13 3.04
CA LEU A 402 -10.48 18.92 2.82
C LEU A 402 -10.32 19.33 1.35
N LEU A 403 -10.57 18.41 0.41
CA LEU A 403 -10.52 18.70 -1.04
C LEU A 403 -11.61 19.69 -1.46
N GLN A 404 -12.83 19.53 -0.95
CA GLN A 404 -13.96 20.38 -1.31
C GLN A 404 -13.77 21.80 -0.77
N GLY A 405 -13.28 21.93 0.46
CA GLY A 405 -13.25 23.19 1.20
C GLY A 405 -14.57 23.48 1.91
N GLU A 406 -14.59 24.53 2.73
CA GLU A 406 -15.77 24.98 3.46
C GLU A 406 -16.81 25.55 2.47
N PRO A 407 -18.06 25.04 2.49
CA PRO A 407 -19.15 25.54 1.66
C PRO A 407 -19.29 27.07 1.73
N GLY A 408 -19.30 27.72 0.56
CA GLY A 408 -19.49 29.18 0.45
C GLY A 408 -18.28 30.03 0.85
N LYS A 409 -17.18 29.41 1.33
CA LYS A 409 -15.95 30.13 1.70
C LYS A 409 -14.77 29.74 0.86
N THR A 410 -14.52 28.45 0.71
CA THR A 410 -13.32 27.95 0.02
C THR A 410 -13.61 26.96 -1.11
N THR A 411 -14.88 26.67 -1.39
CA THR A 411 -15.30 25.79 -2.48
C THR A 411 -14.92 26.28 -3.87
N GLN A 412 -14.79 27.59 -4.06
CA GLN A 412 -14.39 28.22 -5.31
C GLN A 412 -12.90 28.12 -5.61
N TYR A 413 -12.06 27.70 -4.66
CA TYR A 413 -10.62 27.58 -4.88
C TYR A 413 -10.24 26.21 -5.43
N LYS A 414 -9.16 26.20 -6.20
CA LYS A 414 -8.46 24.96 -6.58
C LYS A 414 -7.93 24.29 -5.32
N SER A 415 -7.95 22.96 -5.34
CA SER A 415 -7.24 22.15 -4.36
C SER A 415 -6.56 20.99 -5.06
N GLY A 416 -5.56 20.42 -4.40
CA GLY A 416 -4.88 19.23 -4.85
C GLY A 416 -4.50 18.37 -3.66
N ALA A 417 -4.49 17.07 -3.85
CA ALA A 417 -4.10 16.12 -2.82
C ALA A 417 -3.16 15.07 -3.38
N THR A 418 -2.22 14.62 -2.55
CA THR A 418 -1.52 13.35 -2.75
C THR A 418 -2.17 12.30 -1.87
N ILE A 419 -2.39 11.10 -2.38
CA ILE A 419 -2.94 9.97 -1.60
C ILE A 419 -1.93 8.84 -1.67
N PHE A 420 -1.40 8.46 -0.51
CA PHE A 420 -0.66 7.25 -0.30
C PHE A 420 -1.62 6.14 0.12
N PHE A 421 -1.68 5.09 -0.69
CA PHE A 421 -2.49 3.91 -0.42
C PHE A 421 -1.72 2.66 -0.83
N ARG A 422 -1.54 1.72 0.12
CA ARG A 422 -0.65 0.57 -0.01
C ARG A 422 0.78 1.03 -0.29
N GLU A 423 1.32 0.72 -1.46
CA GLU A 423 2.70 1.05 -1.85
C GLU A 423 2.75 2.09 -2.97
N HIS A 424 1.65 2.81 -3.20
CA HIS A 424 1.53 3.72 -4.33
C HIS A 424 0.96 5.08 -3.93
N VAL A 425 1.45 6.13 -4.60
CA VAL A 425 0.97 7.49 -4.44
C VAL A 425 0.30 7.96 -5.73
N ILE A 426 -0.93 8.43 -5.61
CA ILE A 426 -1.67 9.10 -6.68
C ILE A 426 -1.87 10.58 -6.34
N SER A 427 -2.21 11.39 -7.34
CA SER A 427 -2.65 12.77 -7.12
C SER A 427 -4.11 12.97 -7.52
N ILE A 428 -4.80 13.84 -6.79
CA ILE A 428 -6.12 14.36 -7.13
C ILE A 428 -6.00 15.86 -7.28
N VAL A 429 -6.59 16.42 -8.32
CA VAL A 429 -6.65 17.86 -8.55
C VAL A 429 -8.09 18.30 -8.80
N LYS A 430 -8.55 19.32 -8.08
CA LYS A 430 -9.89 19.90 -8.18
C LYS A 430 -9.87 21.16 -9.06
N TYR A 431 -10.81 21.22 -9.99
CA TYR A 431 -11.09 22.35 -10.86
C TYR A 431 -12.46 22.94 -10.50
N PRO A 432 -12.52 24.09 -9.82
CA PRO A 432 -13.78 24.77 -9.57
C PRO A 432 -14.38 25.23 -10.91
N LYS A 433 -15.64 24.86 -11.18
CA LYS A 433 -16.39 25.34 -12.35
C LYS A 433 -17.26 26.54 -11.98
N ASN A 434 -17.91 26.45 -10.83
CA ASN A 434 -18.73 27.51 -10.22
C ASN A 434 -18.74 27.28 -8.70
N ALA A 435 -19.48 28.09 -7.93
CA ALA A 435 -19.43 28.08 -6.46
C ALA A 435 -19.71 26.70 -5.82
N ASN A 436 -20.50 25.85 -6.49
CA ASN A 436 -20.99 24.58 -5.95
C ASN A 436 -20.65 23.36 -6.84
N ASP A 437 -20.00 23.56 -7.98
CA ASP A 437 -19.63 22.50 -8.92
C ASP A 437 -18.13 22.50 -9.19
N ALA A 438 -17.57 21.30 -9.25
CA ALA A 438 -16.16 21.09 -9.50
C ALA A 438 -15.94 19.79 -10.29
N VAL A 439 -14.90 19.81 -11.11
CA VAL A 439 -14.36 18.61 -11.75
C VAL A 439 -13.14 18.17 -10.97
N TYR A 440 -12.94 16.87 -10.87
CA TYR A 440 -11.79 16.28 -10.20
C TYR A 440 -11.05 15.40 -11.20
N ASP A 441 -9.75 15.59 -11.33
CA ASP A 441 -8.92 14.64 -12.06
C ASP A 441 -8.06 13.86 -11.06
N MET A 442 -8.12 12.54 -11.15
CA MET A 442 -7.22 11.62 -10.45
C MET A 442 -6.13 11.16 -11.43
N ILE A 443 -4.88 11.33 -11.07
CA ILE A 443 -3.72 10.96 -11.88
C ILE A 443 -3.02 9.77 -11.21
N ASP A 444 -2.96 8.66 -11.92
CA ASP A 444 -2.20 7.47 -11.54
C ASP A 444 -1.03 7.29 -12.51
N SER A 445 0.19 7.39 -11.99
CA SER A 445 1.41 7.27 -12.80
C SER A 445 1.82 5.82 -13.08
N LEU A 446 1.23 4.81 -12.41
CA LEU A 446 1.52 3.41 -12.70
C LEU A 446 0.92 2.98 -14.05
N PRO A 447 1.51 1.96 -14.71
CA PRO A 447 1.02 1.42 -15.98
C PRO A 447 -0.27 0.60 -15.83
N THR A 448 -1.30 1.13 -15.15
CA THR A 448 -2.57 0.44 -14.84
C THR A 448 -3.57 0.45 -15.99
N CYS A 449 -3.45 1.37 -16.94
CA CYS A 449 -4.36 1.50 -18.08
C CYS A 449 -3.65 1.15 -19.38
N ASN A 450 -3.82 -0.10 -19.86
CA ASN A 450 -3.16 -0.61 -21.07
C ASN A 450 -1.63 -0.45 -21.05
N GLY A 451 -1.01 -0.69 -19.88
CA GLY A 451 0.44 -0.51 -19.70
C GLY A 451 0.90 0.95 -19.63
N ARG A 452 -0.02 1.91 -19.41
CA ARG A 452 0.27 3.34 -19.31
C ARG A 452 -0.33 3.95 -18.04
N GLY A 453 0.17 5.13 -17.67
CA GLY A 453 -0.43 5.99 -16.67
C GLY A 453 -1.83 6.41 -17.10
N SER A 454 -2.62 6.91 -16.16
CA SER A 454 -3.99 7.33 -16.44
C SER A 454 -4.33 8.67 -15.81
N ARG A 455 -5.24 9.38 -16.48
CA ARG A 455 -5.97 10.53 -15.94
C ARG A 455 -7.44 10.14 -15.94
N THR A 456 -8.05 10.07 -14.76
CA THR A 456 -9.48 9.86 -14.62
C THR A 456 -10.17 11.15 -14.23
N ARG A 457 -11.04 11.64 -15.11
CA ARG A 457 -11.87 12.81 -14.87
C ARG A 457 -13.21 12.39 -14.25
N CYS A 458 -13.53 12.99 -13.12
CA CYS A 458 -14.78 12.83 -12.38
C CYS A 458 -15.53 14.16 -12.40
N HIS A 459 -16.75 14.16 -12.95
CA HIS A 459 -17.54 15.37 -13.15
C HIS A 459 -18.36 15.82 -11.93
N SER A 460 -18.20 15.15 -10.79
CA SER A 460 -18.79 15.52 -9.52
C SER A 460 -18.02 14.91 -8.36
N LEU A 461 -18.30 15.39 -7.15
CA LEU A 461 -17.71 14.85 -5.92
C LEU A 461 -18.14 13.39 -5.67
N ASP A 462 -19.39 13.07 -5.98
CA ASP A 462 -19.92 11.70 -5.87
C ASP A 462 -19.25 10.77 -6.88
N ALA A 463 -19.00 11.23 -8.11
CA ALA A 463 -18.21 10.47 -9.08
C ALA A 463 -16.77 10.22 -8.60
N LEU A 464 -16.13 11.21 -7.96
CA LEU A 464 -14.81 11.03 -7.35
C LEU A 464 -14.84 9.98 -6.23
N LYS A 465 -15.83 10.02 -5.33
CA LYS A 465 -15.98 9.02 -4.25
C LYS A 465 -16.11 7.61 -4.82
N VAL A 466 -17.00 7.42 -5.78
CA VAL A 466 -17.17 6.12 -6.47
C VAL A 466 -15.89 5.67 -7.15
N HIS A 467 -15.13 6.60 -7.75
CA HIS A 467 -13.86 6.26 -8.37
C HIS A 467 -12.80 5.84 -7.34
N LEU A 468 -12.69 6.53 -6.20
CA LEU A 468 -11.74 6.20 -5.13
C LEU A 468 -12.06 4.86 -4.47
N GLU A 469 -13.34 4.58 -4.22
CA GLU A 469 -13.80 3.28 -3.73
C GLU A 469 -13.44 2.16 -4.72
N ASN A 470 -13.64 2.38 -6.02
CA ASN A 470 -13.28 1.39 -7.03
C ASN A 470 -11.76 1.23 -7.17
N TYR A 471 -11.02 2.34 -7.10
CA TYR A 471 -9.56 2.34 -7.13
C TYR A 471 -9.00 1.51 -5.97
N SER A 472 -9.48 1.73 -4.75
CA SER A 472 -9.05 0.96 -3.59
C SER A 472 -9.44 -0.52 -3.69
N ALA A 473 -10.68 -0.80 -4.10
CA ALA A 473 -11.18 -2.16 -4.30
C ALA A 473 -10.35 -2.97 -5.32
N CYS A 474 -9.81 -2.33 -6.36
CA CYS A 474 -8.98 -2.98 -7.37
C CYS A 474 -7.55 -3.28 -6.89
N LYS A 475 -7.10 -2.70 -5.78
CA LYS A 475 -5.75 -2.92 -5.22
C LYS A 475 -5.73 -3.96 -4.10
N PHE A 476 -6.87 -4.38 -3.60
CA PHE A 476 -6.95 -5.48 -2.64
C PHE A 476 -6.70 -6.82 -3.33
N SER A 477 -5.70 -7.56 -2.85
CA SER A 477 -5.54 -8.98 -3.20
C SER A 477 -6.61 -9.84 -2.53
N ASP A 478 -6.72 -11.11 -2.94
CA ASP A 478 -7.58 -12.08 -2.24
C ASP A 478 -7.20 -12.26 -0.76
N SER A 479 -5.90 -12.17 -0.43
CA SER A 479 -5.45 -12.22 0.97
C SER A 479 -5.88 -10.97 1.74
N ASN A 480 -5.83 -9.78 1.13
CA ASN A 480 -6.34 -8.55 1.75
C ASN A 480 -7.85 -8.65 1.99
N VAL A 481 -8.61 -9.11 0.99
CA VAL A 481 -10.06 -9.31 1.10
C VAL A 481 -10.39 -10.25 2.26
N LYS A 482 -9.73 -11.42 2.33
CA LYS A 482 -9.91 -12.36 3.45
C LYS A 482 -9.55 -11.71 4.78
N TYR A 483 -8.43 -11.00 4.86
CA TYR A 483 -8.04 -10.29 6.08
C TYR A 483 -9.12 -9.30 6.54
N ILE A 484 -9.63 -8.46 5.63
CA ILE A 484 -10.65 -7.45 5.92
C ILE A 484 -11.97 -8.09 6.39
N GLU A 485 -12.34 -9.26 5.86
CA GLU A 485 -13.54 -9.99 6.29
C GLU A 485 -13.45 -10.52 7.73
N HIS A 486 -12.25 -10.88 8.18
CA HIS A 486 -12.04 -11.48 9.50
C HIS A 486 -11.58 -10.47 10.56
N ASN A 487 -11.03 -9.32 10.15
CA ASN A 487 -10.43 -8.35 11.05
C ASN A 487 -11.18 -7.02 11.02
N ARG A 488 -11.64 -6.59 12.19
CA ARG A 488 -12.17 -5.23 12.38
C ARG A 488 -11.04 -4.22 12.23
N TRP A 489 -11.39 -3.02 11.80
CA TRP A 489 -10.45 -1.92 11.79
C TRP A 489 -10.06 -1.55 13.22
N ASP A 490 -8.76 -1.38 13.44
CA ASP A 490 -8.18 -0.94 14.70
C ASP A 490 -7.12 0.14 14.41
N ASP A 491 -7.36 1.35 14.90
CA ASP A 491 -6.46 2.49 14.69
C ASP A 491 -5.06 2.24 15.27
N ALA A 492 -4.93 1.43 16.33
CA ALA A 492 -3.64 1.09 16.91
C ALA A 492 -2.76 0.23 15.99
N MET A 493 -3.41 -0.50 15.06
CA MET A 493 -2.81 -1.43 14.11
C MET A 493 -2.90 -0.93 12.66
N ALA A 494 -3.25 0.35 12.45
CA ALA A 494 -3.46 0.92 11.13
C ALA A 494 -2.27 0.71 10.18
N ASP A 495 -1.03 0.79 10.68
CA ASP A 495 0.20 0.63 9.87
C ASP A 495 0.30 -0.75 9.17
N PHE A 496 -0.35 -1.77 9.71
CA PHE A 496 -0.33 -3.13 9.17
C PHE A 496 -1.62 -3.50 8.42
N ASP A 497 -2.64 -2.66 8.50
CA ASP A 497 -3.93 -2.93 7.91
C ASP A 497 -3.93 -2.59 6.41
N PRO A 498 -4.36 -3.51 5.52
CA PRO A 498 -4.37 -3.24 4.08
C PRO A 498 -5.28 -2.09 3.67
N ARG A 499 -6.21 -1.65 4.54
CA ARG A 499 -7.14 -0.54 4.29
C ARG A 499 -6.52 0.83 4.56
N VAL A 500 -5.34 0.91 5.17
CA VAL A 500 -4.74 2.19 5.57
C VAL A 500 -4.43 3.07 4.35
N PHE A 501 -4.84 4.33 4.43
CA PHE A 501 -4.41 5.38 3.52
C PHE A 501 -4.01 6.63 4.29
N GLN A 502 -3.21 7.48 3.65
CA GLN A 502 -2.88 8.81 4.12
C GLN A 502 -2.93 9.78 2.95
N SER A 503 -3.41 10.99 3.17
CA SER A 503 -3.51 12.02 2.16
C SER A 503 -3.14 13.39 2.70
N PHE A 504 -2.46 14.17 1.88
CA PHE A 504 -2.03 15.53 2.17
C PHE A 504 -2.72 16.46 1.17
N VAL A 505 -3.35 17.53 1.67
CA VAL A 505 -4.18 18.41 0.85
C VAL A 505 -3.65 19.84 0.87
N TRP A 506 -3.58 20.45 -0.31
CA TRP A 506 -3.29 21.87 -0.50
C TRP A 506 -4.49 22.55 -1.18
N THR A 507 -4.77 23.78 -0.76
CA THR A 507 -5.82 24.63 -1.33
C THR A 507 -5.23 25.97 -1.70
N ASP A 508 -5.61 26.50 -2.86
CA ASP A 508 -5.15 27.78 -3.39
C ASP A 508 -5.83 28.97 -2.69
N LEU A 509 -5.70 29.00 -1.36
CA LEU A 509 -6.21 30.08 -0.53
C LEU A 509 -5.38 31.35 -0.77
N PRO A 510 -6.02 32.53 -0.79
CA PRO A 510 -5.28 33.78 -0.84
C PRO A 510 -4.32 33.85 0.35
N LYS A 511 -3.09 34.35 0.11
CA LYS A 511 -2.11 34.57 1.18
C LYS A 511 -2.79 35.38 2.29
N PRO A 512 -2.75 34.93 3.56
CA PRO A 512 -3.25 35.74 4.65
C PRO A 512 -2.56 37.10 4.60
N LYS A 513 -3.34 38.17 4.71
CA LYS A 513 -2.77 39.52 4.82
C LYS A 513 -1.91 39.55 6.10
N PRO A 514 -0.68 40.09 6.03
CA PRO A 514 0.22 40.14 7.16
C PRO A 514 -0.36 40.91 8.35
#